data_AF-A0A2V9IUU6-F1
#
_entry.id   AF-A0A2V9IUU6-F1
#
_cell.length_a   1.000
_cell.length_b   1.000
_cell.length_c   1.000
_cell.angle_alpha   90.00
_cell.angle_beta   90.00
_cell.angle_gamma   90.00
#
_symmetry.space_group_name_H-M   'P 1'
#
loop_
_entity.id
_entity.type
_entity.pdbx_description
1 polymer ?
#
loop_
_entity_poly.entity_id
_entity_poly.type
_entity_poly.pdbx_seq_one_letter_code
_entity_poly.pdbx_strand_id
1 'polypeptide(L)'
;MPRPASGSLPSTSTRRVLLRWFRLHARPLPWRRTKSAYAVWVSEVMLQQTQVSTVIPYYRRFLRAFPTVERLAKAPLERVLELWSGLGYYRRARLLHLAAQKILCEFAGRFPTDYGQARSLPGIGDYTA
;
A
#
# COMPACT_ATOMS: atom_id res chain seq x y z
N MET A 1 -37.55 21.27 -5.66
CA MET A 1 -36.62 20.13 -5.89
C MET A 1 -35.76 19.96 -4.64
N PRO A 2 -35.96 18.93 -3.80
CA PRO A 2 -35.17 18.76 -2.59
C PRO A 2 -33.82 18.11 -2.89
N ARG A 3 -32.74 18.68 -2.33
CA ARG A 3 -31.37 18.15 -2.33
C ARG A 3 -31.30 16.80 -1.59
N PRO A 4 -30.43 15.85 -1.98
CA PRO A 4 -30.22 14.65 -1.19
C PRO A 4 -29.58 15.00 0.17
N ALA A 5 -30.12 14.40 1.22
CA ALA A 5 -29.69 14.56 2.60
C ALA A 5 -28.25 14.07 2.81
N SER A 6 -27.51 14.84 3.60
CA SER A 6 -26.25 14.50 4.23
C SER A 6 -26.34 13.15 4.95
N GLY A 7 -25.45 12.21 4.58
CA GLY A 7 -25.37 10.89 5.20
C GLY A 7 -25.06 11.01 6.70
N SER A 8 -25.91 10.41 7.53
CA SER A 8 -25.70 10.33 8.97
C SER A 8 -24.47 9.49 9.29
N LEU A 9 -23.60 9.99 10.17
CA LEU A 9 -22.46 9.23 10.68
C LEU A 9 -22.97 7.98 11.42
N PRO A 10 -22.32 6.82 11.25
CA PRO A 10 -22.75 5.60 11.91
C PRO A 10 -22.74 5.79 13.43
N SER A 11 -23.86 5.49 14.08
CA SER A 11 -23.99 5.54 15.54
C SER A 11 -22.93 4.62 16.20
N THR A 12 -22.56 4.94 17.44
CA THR A 12 -21.55 4.22 18.24
C THR A 12 -21.84 2.71 18.37
N SER A 13 -23.09 2.27 18.15
CA SER A 13 -23.46 0.85 18.09
C SER A 13 -22.93 0.18 16.83
N THR A 14 -23.11 0.77 15.65
CA THR A 14 -22.65 0.22 14.36
C THR A 14 -21.14 0.05 14.31
N ARG A 15 -20.38 1.04 14.80
CA ARG A 15 -18.91 0.94 14.89
C ARG A 15 -18.47 -0.26 15.73
N ARG A 16 -19.08 -0.46 16.89
CA ARG A 16 -18.74 -1.57 17.80
C ARG A 16 -19.05 -2.93 17.18
N VAL A 17 -20.20 -3.06 16.52
CA VAL A 17 -20.60 -4.29 15.83
C VAL A 17 -19.63 -4.62 14.69
N LEU A 18 -19.31 -3.65 13.83
CA LEU A 18 -18.36 -3.85 12.73
C LEU A 18 -16.96 -4.23 13.22
N LEU A 19 -16.46 -3.55 14.27
CA LEU A 19 -15.15 -3.90 14.84
C LEU A 19 -15.15 -5.29 15.48
N ARG A 20 -16.25 -5.72 16.10
CA ARG A 20 -16.37 -7.07 16.68
C ARG A 20 -16.40 -8.12 15.57
N TRP A 21 -17.21 -7.93 14.53
CA TRP A 21 -17.26 -8.82 13.38
C TRP A 21 -15.89 -8.90 12.69
N PHE A 22 -15.22 -7.77 12.47
CA PHE A 22 -13.89 -7.74 11.87
C PHE A 22 -12.87 -8.53 12.71
N ARG A 23 -12.87 -8.39 14.04
CA ARG A 23 -11.98 -9.18 14.91
C ARG A 23 -12.20 -10.68 14.78
N LEU A 24 -13.44 -11.13 14.58
CA LEU A 24 -13.79 -12.55 14.49
C LEU A 24 -13.56 -13.13 13.09
N HIS A 25 -13.72 -12.34 12.03
CA HIS A 25 -13.76 -12.83 10.66
C HIS A 25 -12.65 -12.29 9.74
N ALA A 26 -11.75 -11.43 10.24
CA ALA A 26 -10.66 -10.89 9.43
C ALA A 26 -9.74 -12.00 8.92
N ARG A 27 -9.57 -12.04 7.59
CA ARG A 27 -8.61 -12.94 6.95
C ARG A 27 -7.19 -12.65 7.42
N PRO A 28 -6.37 -13.68 7.70
CA PRO A 28 -4.96 -13.50 8.04
C PRO A 28 -4.16 -13.14 6.79
N LEU A 29 -3.89 -11.85 6.60
CA LEU A 29 -3.11 -11.34 5.47
C LEU A 29 -1.70 -10.95 5.92
N PRO A 30 -0.64 -11.23 5.14
CA PRO A 30 0.75 -10.94 5.54
C PRO A 30 0.99 -9.47 5.93
N TRP A 31 0.44 -8.54 5.15
CA TRP A 31 0.56 -7.10 5.39
C TRP A 31 -0.24 -6.58 6.59
N ARG A 32 -1.18 -7.36 7.15
CA ARG A 32 -1.90 -7.02 8.39
C ARG A 32 -1.15 -7.42 9.67
N ARG A 33 -0.04 -8.15 9.54
CA ARG A 33 0.77 -8.63 10.68
C ARG A 33 2.04 -7.82 10.90
N THR A 34 2.25 -6.78 10.11
CA THR A 34 3.43 -5.90 10.19
C THR A 34 3.03 -4.48 10.58
N LYS A 35 3.95 -3.77 11.24
CA LYS A 35 3.83 -2.33 11.53
C LYS A 35 4.66 -1.47 10.56
N SER A 36 5.33 -2.09 9.59
CA SER A 36 6.17 -1.38 8.63
C SER A 36 5.31 -0.64 7.60
N ALA A 37 5.38 0.69 7.59
CA ALA A 37 4.71 1.53 6.61
C ALA A 37 5.10 1.15 5.17
N TYR A 38 6.38 0.84 4.93
CA TYR A 38 6.87 0.34 3.65
C TYR A 38 6.17 -0.96 3.23
N ALA A 39 6.09 -1.93 4.14
CA ALA A 39 5.49 -3.23 3.85
C ALA A 39 3.97 -3.12 3.63
N VAL A 40 3.28 -2.19 4.30
CA VAL A 40 1.86 -1.90 4.05
C VAL A 40 1.71 -1.24 2.68
N TRP A 41 2.48 -0.21 2.39
CA TRP A 41 2.45 0.52 1.12
C TRP A 41 2.67 -0.38 -0.10
N VAL A 42 3.67 -1.26 -0.07
CA VAL A 42 3.90 -2.24 -1.16
C VAL A 42 2.66 -3.11 -1.39
N SER A 43 2.00 -3.55 -0.31
CA SER A 43 0.78 -4.35 -0.43
C SER A 43 -0.37 -3.57 -1.06
N GLU A 44 -0.58 -2.31 -0.67
CA GLU A 44 -1.63 -1.46 -1.23
C GLU A 44 -1.41 -1.22 -2.72
N VAL A 45 -0.17 -0.91 -3.14
CA VAL A 45 0.16 -0.74 -4.57
C VAL A 45 -0.10 -2.03 -5.34
N MET A 46 0.26 -3.20 -4.80
CA MET A 46 0.01 -4.48 -5.45
C MET A 46 -1.48 -4.84 -5.54
N LEU A 47 -2.28 -4.48 -4.53
CA LEU A 47 -3.71 -4.78 -4.46
C LEU A 47 -4.57 -3.92 -5.40
N GLN A 48 -4.03 -2.83 -5.94
CA GLN A 48 -4.73 -2.05 -6.97
C GLN A 48 -5.08 -2.93 -8.17
N GLN A 49 -6.39 -3.13 -8.40
CA GLN A 49 -6.94 -3.93 -9.50
C GLN A 49 -6.37 -5.37 -9.57
N THR A 50 -5.90 -5.93 -8.45
CA THR A 50 -5.32 -7.27 -8.39
C THR A 50 -5.93 -8.06 -7.23
N GLN A 51 -6.30 -9.32 -7.44
CA GLN A 51 -6.91 -10.14 -6.39
C GLN A 51 -5.92 -10.48 -5.26
N VAL A 52 -6.43 -10.53 -4.02
CA VAL A 52 -5.65 -10.83 -2.81
C VAL A 52 -4.87 -12.15 -2.91
N SER A 53 -5.50 -13.21 -3.41
CA SER A 53 -4.87 -14.53 -3.57
C SER A 53 -3.64 -14.46 -4.48
N THR A 54 -3.73 -13.70 -5.57
CA THR A 54 -2.64 -13.46 -6.51
C THR A 54 -1.52 -12.64 -5.88
N VAL A 55 -1.84 -11.60 -5.09
CA VAL A 55 -0.83 -10.70 -4.50
C VAL A 55 0.03 -11.39 -3.45
N ILE A 56 -0.51 -12.31 -2.63
CA ILE A 56 0.20 -12.94 -1.50
C ILE A 56 1.58 -13.50 -1.87
N PRO A 57 1.75 -14.37 -2.89
CA PRO A 57 3.05 -14.91 -3.25
C PRO A 57 4.02 -13.84 -3.77
N TYR A 58 3.53 -12.87 -4.54
CA TYR A 58 4.36 -11.77 -5.07
C TYR A 58 4.86 -10.87 -3.96
N TYR A 59 3.97 -10.47 -3.05
CA TYR A 59 4.30 -9.65 -1.90
C TYR A 59 5.42 -10.28 -1.05
N ARG A 60 5.31 -11.59 -0.76
CA ARG A 60 6.33 -12.32 0.01
C ARG A 60 7.67 -12.36 -0.72
N ARG A 61 7.69 -12.66 -2.02
CA ARG A 61 8.92 -12.68 -2.83
C ARG A 61 9.55 -11.30 -2.92
N PHE A 62 8.73 -10.27 -3.13
CA PHE A 62 9.16 -8.89 -3.28
C PHE A 62 9.79 -8.36 -1.99
N LEU A 63 9.15 -8.53 -0.84
CA LEU A 63 9.72 -8.11 0.45
C LEU A 63 10.92 -8.94 0.90
N ARG A 64 11.08 -10.18 0.41
CA ARG A 64 12.30 -10.94 0.64
C ARG A 64 13.49 -10.34 -0.13
N ALA A 65 13.26 -9.91 -1.37
CA ALA A 65 14.30 -9.28 -2.19
C ALA A 65 14.59 -7.84 -1.77
N PHE A 66 13.54 -7.09 -1.42
CA PHE A 66 13.58 -5.70 -1.00
C PHE A 66 12.94 -5.55 0.38
N PRO A 67 13.68 -5.87 1.46
CA PRO A 67 13.12 -5.83 2.82
C PRO A 67 12.86 -4.40 3.31
N THR A 68 13.50 -3.41 2.72
CA THR A 68 13.39 -1.99 3.12
C THR A 68 13.22 -1.08 1.91
N VAL A 69 12.73 0.14 2.15
CA VAL A 69 12.55 1.15 1.10
C VAL A 69 13.89 1.53 0.47
N GLU A 70 14.98 1.57 1.25
CA GLU A 70 16.33 1.85 0.76
C GLU A 70 16.84 0.74 -0.16
N ARG A 71 16.56 -0.53 0.17
CA ARG A 71 16.90 -1.67 -0.69
C ARG A 71 16.12 -1.64 -2.00
N LEU A 72 14.85 -1.24 -1.96
CA LEU A 72 14.06 -1.03 -3.17
C LEU A 72 14.59 0.14 -4.01
N ALA A 73 14.86 1.29 -3.38
CA ALA A 73 15.30 2.51 -4.05
C ALA A 73 16.65 2.37 -4.76
N LYS A 74 17.56 1.55 -4.20
CA LYS A 74 18.90 1.30 -4.75
C LYS A 74 18.92 0.16 -5.77
N ALA A 75 17.81 -0.54 -5.98
CA ALA A 75 17.76 -1.66 -6.91
C ALA A 75 17.76 -1.18 -8.37
N PRO A 76 18.34 -1.95 -9.30
CA PRO A 76 18.11 -1.70 -10.72
C PRO A 76 16.63 -1.90 -11.05
N LEU A 77 16.08 -1.03 -11.91
CA LEU A 77 14.66 -1.07 -12.28
C LEU A 77 14.28 -2.42 -12.90
N GLU A 78 15.18 -3.01 -13.68
CA GLU A 78 15.03 -4.31 -14.32
C GLU A 78 14.70 -5.39 -13.29
N ARG A 79 15.41 -5.41 -12.16
CA ARG A 79 15.16 -6.36 -11.08
C ARG A 79 13.81 -6.14 -10.40
N VAL A 80 13.39 -4.88 -10.27
CA VAL A 80 12.05 -4.55 -9.76
C VAL A 80 10.97 -5.07 -10.70
N LEU A 81 11.12 -4.84 -12.00
CA LEU A 81 10.18 -5.31 -13.03
C LEU A 81 10.14 -6.83 -13.15
N GLU A 82 11.28 -7.50 -13.02
CA GLU A 82 11.38 -8.96 -12.99
C GLU A 82 10.56 -9.55 -11.84
N LEU A 83 10.73 -9.00 -10.63
CA LEU A 83 9.99 -9.44 -9.45
C LEU A 83 8.49 -9.09 -9.51
N TRP A 84 8.11 -8.09 -10.32
CA TRP A 84 6.73 -7.69 -10.60
C TRP A 84 6.09 -8.49 -11.76
N SER A 85 6.91 -9.16 -12.57
CA SER A 85 6.46 -9.84 -13.79
C SER A 85 5.36 -10.85 -13.50
N GLY A 86 4.22 -10.69 -14.18
CA GLY A 86 3.01 -11.51 -13.99
C GLY A 86 1.89 -10.84 -13.16
N LEU A 87 2.15 -9.73 -12.45
CA LEU A 87 1.08 -8.93 -11.80
C LEU A 87 0.36 -7.98 -12.76
N GLY A 88 0.92 -7.75 -13.95
CA GLY A 88 0.44 -6.75 -14.89
C GLY A 88 0.65 -5.31 -14.41
N TYR A 89 0.23 -4.34 -15.23
CA TYR A 89 0.25 -2.91 -14.89
C TYR A 89 1.64 -2.43 -14.41
N TYR A 90 2.68 -2.69 -15.21
CA TYR A 90 4.08 -2.35 -14.90
C TYR A 90 4.33 -0.88 -14.57
N ARG A 91 3.43 0.02 -14.98
CA ARG A 91 3.43 1.42 -14.54
C ARG A 91 3.43 1.55 -13.01
N ARG A 92 2.70 0.69 -12.28
CA ARG A 92 2.69 0.66 -10.81
C ARG A 92 4.07 0.35 -10.24
N ALA A 93 4.75 -0.66 -10.78
CA ALA A 93 6.10 -1.01 -10.36
C ALA A 93 7.10 0.13 -10.56
N ARG A 94 7.02 0.82 -11.72
CA ARG A 94 7.86 1.98 -12.04
C ARG A 94 7.59 3.14 -11.08
N LEU A 95 6.32 3.46 -10.82
CA LEU A 95 5.95 4.53 -9.88
C LEU A 95 6.37 4.20 -8.45
N LEU A 96 6.17 2.95 -8.01
CA LEU A 96 6.63 2.45 -6.71
C LEU A 96 8.14 2.63 -6.57
N HIS A 97 8.92 2.29 -7.59
CA HIS A 97 10.36 2.44 -7.57
C HIS A 97 10.79 3.92 -7.51
N LEU A 98 10.20 4.78 -8.33
CA LEU A 98 10.47 6.23 -8.32
C LEU A 98 10.11 6.86 -6.97
N ALA A 99 8.99 6.45 -6.37
CA ALA A 99 8.60 6.91 -5.04
C ALA A 99 9.56 6.43 -3.95
N ALA A 100 10.06 5.19 -4.03
CA ALA A 100 11.07 4.68 -3.10
C ALA A 100 12.37 5.49 -3.19
N GLN A 101 12.81 5.85 -4.41
CA GLN A 101 13.95 6.72 -4.63
C GLN A 101 13.73 8.12 -4.04
N LYS A 102 12.54 8.70 -4.25
CA LYS A 102 12.18 9.99 -3.66
C LYS A 102 12.17 9.95 -2.12
N ILE A 103 11.61 8.89 -1.53
CA ILE A 103 11.63 8.68 -0.06
C ILE A 103 13.07 8.61 0.46
N LEU A 104 13.95 7.88 -0.24
CA LEU A 104 15.35 7.79 0.15
C LEU A 104 16.05 9.15 0.09
N CYS A 105 15.88 9.89 -1.01
CA CYS A 105 16.58 11.15 -1.25
C CYS A 105 16.05 12.31 -0.41
N GLU A 106 14.73 12.48 -0.32
CA GLU A 106 14.10 13.66 0.29
C GLU A 106 13.71 13.45 1.76
N PHE A 107 13.48 12.19 2.16
CA PHE A 107 12.99 11.86 3.51
C PHE A 107 13.96 10.93 4.28
N ALA A 108 15.21 10.80 3.81
CA ALA A 108 16.26 9.99 4.43
C ALA A 108 15.83 8.52 4.69
N GLY A 109 15.03 7.95 3.78
CA GLY A 109 14.53 6.57 3.89
C GLY A 109 13.33 6.40 4.84
N ARG A 110 12.83 7.49 5.44
CA ARG A 110 11.65 7.45 6.31
C ARG A 110 10.39 7.76 5.52
N PHE A 111 9.38 6.93 5.68
CA PHE A 111 8.07 7.20 5.09
C PHE A 111 7.50 8.50 5.68
N PRO A 112 7.03 9.46 4.84
CA PRO A 112 6.41 10.68 5.34
C PRO A 112 5.16 10.35 6.15
N THR A 113 5.00 11.02 7.29
CA THR A 113 3.84 10.87 8.19
C THR A 113 2.79 11.95 7.97
N ASP A 114 3.15 13.03 7.27
CA ASP A 114 2.23 14.08 6.86
C ASP A 114 1.52 13.67 5.56
N TYR A 115 0.21 13.88 5.53
CA TYR A 115 -0.65 13.50 4.40
C TYR A 115 -0.25 14.24 3.10
N GLY A 116 0.07 15.54 3.19
CA GLY A 116 0.48 16.34 2.05
C GLY A 116 1.81 15.84 1.46
N GLN A 117 2.76 15.50 2.33
CA GLN A 117 4.03 14.90 1.94
C GLN A 117 3.86 13.51 1.33
N ALA A 118 3.00 12.66 1.91
CA ALA A 118 2.69 11.34 1.36
C ALA A 118 2.06 11.42 -0.03
N ARG A 119 1.12 12.35 -0.24
CA ARG A 119 0.49 12.61 -1.55
C ARG A 119 1.48 13.10 -2.61
N SER A 120 2.58 13.73 -2.21
CA SER A 120 3.61 14.20 -3.14
C SER A 120 4.44 13.07 -3.77
N LEU A 121 4.29 11.83 -3.28
CA LEU A 121 5.01 10.67 -3.78
C LEU A 121 4.35 10.11 -5.06
N PRO A 122 5.14 9.80 -6.10
CA PRO A 122 4.63 9.21 -7.34
C PRO A 122 3.78 7.96 -7.12
N GLY A 123 2.55 7.96 -7.65
CA GLY A 123 1.64 6.81 -7.55
C GLY A 123 0.91 6.67 -6.21
N ILE A 124 1.09 7.61 -5.28
CA ILE A 124 0.26 7.72 -4.07
C ILE A 124 -0.87 8.73 -4.35
N GLY A 125 -2.09 8.22 -4.50
CA GLY A 125 -3.32 9.02 -4.63
C GLY A 125 -4.13 9.04 -3.32
N ASP A 126 -5.32 9.64 -3.36
CA ASP A 126 -6.22 9.79 -2.20
C ASP A 126 -6.56 8.48 -1.46
N TYR A 127 -6.51 7.34 -2.17
CA TYR A 127 -6.78 6.02 -1.60
C TYR A 127 -5.57 5.41 -0.86
N THR A 128 -4.37 5.94 -1.05
CA THR A 128 -3.12 5.38 -0.51
C THR A 128 -2.34 6.35 0.40
N ALA A 129 -2.66 7.65 0.36
CA ALA A 129 -2.06 8.70 1.20
C ALA A 129 -2.59 8.70 2.65
#